data_AF-F0VNV2-F1
#
_entry.id   AF-F0VNV2-F1
#
_cell.length_a   1.000
_cell.length_b   1.000
_cell.length_c   1.000
_cell.angle_alpha   90.00
_cell.angle_beta   90.00
_cell.angle_gamma   90.00
#
_symmetry.space_group_name_H-M   'P 1'
#
loop_
_entity.id
_entity.type
_entity.pdbx_description
1 polymer ?
#
loop_
_entity_poly.entity_id
_entity_poly.type
_entity_poly.pdbx_seq_one_letter_code
_entity_poly.pdbx_strand_id
1 'polypeptide(L)'
;MGNGQSGESQTPCDVAGFKICASVPNAVGCKDAGSSDFFCTCADGFRYAGRSDTSRCDDIDECHQGTHNCTTAVPNSMCENTRGSYICVCGDHRELKNGICEDKNECAQNNGGCGANTTCINNSDASVTCSCLPGYEGNGGQPGIDCTDIDECDADPCPVNSTCANTAGSYRCECAKGFSMGADGACIAKNYCDTNEHDCDPVLATCKQLVGSYTCQCKANLTGTGKKGNCTPKEGYENLPCELAGETCGQYSSCTKGSDGNYSCVAKSMSSQLSTVISEGLSSDTPVWIWAAIGGGALLVVILLVLVIKYDYGSMDYYYS
;
A
#
# COMPACT_ATOMS: atom_id res chain seq x y z
N MET A 1 97.95 58.00 -24.62
CA MET A 1 96.52 58.28 -24.82
C MET A 1 95.93 57.01 -25.43
N GLY A 2 95.53 56.01 -24.66
CA GLY A 2 94.51 56.11 -23.62
C GLY A 2 93.15 55.94 -24.28
N ASN A 3 92.79 54.71 -24.66
CA ASN A 3 91.39 54.35 -24.85
C ASN A 3 91.19 52.97 -24.22
N GLY A 4 90.96 52.99 -22.91
CA GLY A 4 90.57 51.80 -22.18
C GLY A 4 89.18 51.40 -22.63
N GLN A 5 89.09 50.32 -23.39
CA GLN A 5 87.89 49.49 -23.31
C GLN A 5 87.92 48.87 -21.92
N SER A 6 87.07 49.39 -21.04
CA SER A 6 86.64 48.70 -19.83
C SER A 6 86.17 47.32 -20.27
N GLY A 7 87.00 46.30 -20.02
CA GLY A 7 86.55 44.92 -20.12
C GLY A 7 85.44 44.75 -19.11
N GLU A 8 84.19 44.77 -19.59
CA GLU A 8 83.07 44.31 -18.79
C GLU A 8 83.42 42.89 -18.36
N SER A 9 83.53 42.69 -17.04
CA SER A 9 83.75 41.36 -16.46
C SER A 9 82.54 40.52 -16.82
N GLN A 10 82.64 39.73 -17.89
CA GLN A 10 81.55 38.88 -18.39
C GLN A 10 81.09 37.96 -17.25
N THR A 11 79.81 38.05 -16.89
CA THR A 11 79.28 37.26 -15.79
C THR A 11 78.97 35.83 -16.23
N PRO A 12 78.86 34.87 -15.30
CA PRO A 12 78.43 33.49 -15.62
C PRO A 12 77.14 33.41 -16.45
N CYS A 13 76.16 34.28 -16.19
CA CYS A 13 74.95 34.41 -17.00
C CYS A 13 75.23 34.91 -18.43
N ASP A 14 76.10 35.90 -18.59
CA ASP A 14 76.49 36.46 -19.90
C ASP A 14 77.24 35.45 -20.78
N VAL A 15 78.08 34.61 -20.16
CA VAL A 15 78.94 33.65 -20.87
C VAL A 15 78.18 32.40 -21.29
N ALA A 16 77.31 31.86 -20.44
CA ALA A 16 76.62 30.59 -20.70
C ALA A 16 75.20 30.51 -20.12
N GLY A 17 74.95 31.17 -18.98
CA GLY A 17 73.73 30.93 -18.20
C GLY A 17 72.44 31.29 -18.93
N PHE A 18 72.35 32.39 -19.68
CA PHE A 18 71.13 32.71 -20.44
C PHE A 18 70.76 31.65 -21.48
N LYS A 19 71.75 31.10 -22.18
CA LYS A 19 71.53 30.06 -23.19
C LYS A 19 71.06 28.76 -22.55
N ILE A 20 71.61 28.41 -21.39
CA ILE A 20 71.22 27.20 -20.63
C ILE A 20 69.81 27.39 -20.05
N CYS A 21 69.54 28.50 -19.37
CA CYS A 21 68.24 28.78 -18.77
C CYS A 21 67.12 28.91 -19.80
N ALA A 22 67.38 29.38 -21.01
CA ALA A 22 66.38 29.41 -22.09
C ALA A 22 65.92 28.01 -22.52
N SER A 23 66.70 26.96 -22.24
CA SER A 23 66.32 25.57 -22.51
C SER A 23 65.64 24.87 -21.33
N VAL A 24 65.62 25.50 -20.14
CA VAL A 24 65.00 24.96 -18.93
C VAL A 24 63.51 25.31 -18.92
N PRO A 25 62.59 24.33 -18.85
CA PRO A 25 61.17 24.60 -18.74
C PRO A 25 60.83 25.46 -17.52
N ASN A 26 59.96 26.46 -17.69
CA ASN A 26 59.53 27.43 -16.67
C ASN A 26 60.63 28.35 -16.09
N ALA A 27 61.84 28.35 -16.66
CA ALA A 27 62.81 29.39 -16.34
C ALA A 27 62.43 30.70 -17.04
N VAL A 28 62.51 31.81 -16.30
CA VAL A 28 62.19 33.17 -16.79
C VAL A 28 63.41 34.09 -16.84
N GLY A 29 64.57 33.60 -16.37
CA GLY A 29 65.79 34.39 -16.35
C GLY A 29 66.99 33.63 -15.80
N CYS A 30 68.11 34.35 -15.67
CA CYS A 30 69.37 33.86 -15.12
C CYS A 30 69.86 34.84 -14.05
N LYS A 31 70.40 34.32 -12.96
CA LYS A 31 71.05 35.12 -11.91
C LYS A 31 72.41 34.54 -11.54
N ASP A 32 73.42 35.40 -11.51
CA ASP A 32 74.78 35.03 -11.13
C ASP A 32 74.85 34.61 -9.65
N ALA A 33 75.58 33.53 -9.38
CA ALA A 33 75.87 33.01 -8.05
C ALA A 33 77.40 32.95 -7.85
N GLY A 34 77.98 34.08 -7.43
CA GLY A 34 79.43 34.19 -7.27
C GLY A 34 80.14 34.37 -8.61
N SER A 35 81.43 34.02 -8.66
CA SER A 35 82.30 34.38 -9.79
C SER A 35 82.28 33.38 -10.96
N SER A 36 81.71 32.18 -10.77
CA SER A 36 81.75 31.11 -11.78
C SER A 36 80.48 30.25 -11.84
N ASP A 37 79.46 30.57 -11.06
CA ASP A 37 78.20 29.81 -11.02
C ASP A 37 77.02 30.75 -11.30
N PHE A 38 75.92 30.15 -11.76
CA PHE A 38 74.67 30.83 -12.02
C PHE A 38 73.52 29.88 -11.69
N PHE A 39 72.34 30.45 -11.45
CA PHE A 39 71.11 29.68 -11.38
C PHE A 39 70.04 30.33 -12.23
N CYS A 40 69.14 29.50 -12.76
CA CYS A 40 67.97 29.99 -13.47
C CYS A 40 66.94 30.52 -12.47
N THR A 41 66.37 31.68 -12.75
CA THR A 41 65.21 32.18 -12.00
C THR A 41 63.95 31.56 -12.60
N CYS A 42 63.11 30.98 -11.77
CA CYS A 42 61.90 30.27 -12.20
C CYS A 42 60.66 31.18 -12.18
N ALA A 43 59.66 30.84 -12.99
CA ALA A 43 58.35 31.47 -12.93
C ALA A 43 57.69 31.26 -11.55
N ASP A 44 56.69 32.09 -11.23
CA ASP A 44 55.87 31.91 -10.02
C ASP A 44 55.28 30.48 -9.98
N GLY A 45 55.26 29.89 -8.78
CA GLY A 45 54.83 28.50 -8.57
C GLY A 45 55.92 27.45 -8.86
N PHE A 46 57.14 27.86 -9.25
CA PHE A 46 58.27 26.95 -9.45
C PHE A 46 59.43 27.31 -8.54
N ARG A 47 60.06 26.28 -7.97
CA ARG A 47 61.29 26.41 -7.18
C ARG A 47 62.48 25.94 -7.99
N TYR A 48 63.57 26.66 -7.78
CA TYR A 48 64.85 26.27 -8.33
C TYR A 48 65.37 24.98 -7.69
N ALA A 49 65.85 24.06 -8.51
CA ALA A 49 66.64 22.90 -8.08
C ALA A 49 67.83 22.67 -9.03
N GLY A 50 68.87 21.96 -8.56
CA GLY A 50 70.11 21.74 -9.31
C GLY A 50 71.15 22.86 -9.18
N ARG A 51 72.19 22.83 -10.03
CA ARG A 51 73.27 23.85 -10.19
C ARG A 51 73.76 23.93 -11.63
N SER A 52 74.03 25.15 -12.11
CA SER A 52 74.61 25.44 -13.42
C SER A 52 73.89 24.73 -14.59
N ASP A 53 74.49 23.71 -15.21
CA ASP A 53 73.96 22.92 -16.33
C ASP A 53 72.87 21.90 -15.93
N THR A 54 72.71 21.65 -14.63
CA THR A 54 71.63 20.80 -14.08
C THR A 54 70.43 21.60 -13.55
N SER A 55 70.40 22.91 -13.83
CA SER A 55 69.33 23.81 -13.42
C SER A 55 67.97 23.30 -13.87
N ARG A 56 67.03 23.22 -12.94
CA ARG A 56 65.63 22.86 -13.19
C ARG A 56 64.71 23.76 -12.39
N CYS A 57 63.54 24.03 -12.95
CA CYS A 57 62.45 24.70 -12.27
C CYS A 57 61.39 23.65 -11.98
N ASP A 58 61.52 23.08 -10.79
CA ASP A 58 60.59 22.07 -10.30
C ASP A 58 59.36 22.77 -9.76
N ASP A 59 58.22 22.15 -9.98
CA ASP A 59 56.95 22.58 -9.46
C ASP A 59 56.99 22.67 -7.93
N ILE A 60 56.40 23.74 -7.37
CA ILE A 60 56.20 23.84 -5.92
C ILE A 60 54.95 23.05 -5.60
N ASP A 61 55.12 21.90 -4.95
CA ASP A 61 53.96 21.17 -4.43
C ASP A 61 53.44 21.88 -3.16
N GLU A 62 52.46 22.77 -3.30
CA GLU A 62 51.89 23.50 -2.16
C GLU A 62 51.10 22.58 -1.22
N CYS A 63 50.54 21.48 -1.74
CA CYS A 63 49.81 20.49 -0.96
C CYS A 63 50.74 19.72 -0.03
N HIS A 64 51.93 19.32 -0.53
CA HIS A 64 52.96 18.69 0.29
C HIS A 64 53.62 19.66 1.27
N GLN A 65 53.79 20.94 0.88
CA GLN A 65 54.41 21.95 1.73
C GLN A 65 53.45 22.58 2.75
N GLY A 66 52.14 22.35 2.60
CA GLY A 66 51.12 22.95 3.47
C GLY A 66 50.98 24.46 3.30
N THR A 67 51.37 25.01 2.14
CA THR A 67 51.35 26.46 1.86
C THR A 67 50.06 26.92 1.15
N HIS A 68 49.14 25.99 0.87
CA HIS A 68 47.83 26.28 0.31
C HIS A 68 46.86 26.86 1.34
N ASN A 69 45.81 27.55 0.89
CA ASN A 69 44.76 28.12 1.76
C ASN A 69 43.40 27.42 1.61
N CYS A 70 43.35 26.22 1.02
CA CYS A 70 42.10 25.53 0.67
C CYS A 70 41.08 25.42 1.80
N THR A 71 41.49 25.16 3.04
CA THR A 71 40.57 25.08 4.19
C THR A 71 39.83 26.38 4.48
N THR A 72 40.44 27.52 4.14
CA THR A 72 39.86 28.86 4.34
C THR A 72 39.16 29.37 3.08
N ALA A 73 39.71 29.07 1.90
CA ALA A 73 39.16 29.50 0.62
C ALA A 73 37.86 28.75 0.25
N VAL A 74 37.83 27.43 0.50
CA VAL A 74 36.67 26.56 0.27
C VAL A 74 36.59 25.56 1.43
N PRO A 75 35.74 25.79 2.45
CA PRO A 75 35.62 24.89 3.59
C PRO A 75 35.33 23.44 3.17
N ASN A 76 35.96 22.48 3.85
CA ASN A 76 35.92 21.04 3.56
C ASN A 76 36.49 20.61 2.19
N SER A 77 37.28 21.46 1.53
CA SER A 77 38.02 21.10 0.31
C SER A 77 39.39 20.49 0.62
N MET A 78 39.95 19.80 -0.38
CA MET A 78 41.32 19.28 -0.39
C MET A 78 42.16 19.99 -1.45
N CYS A 79 43.47 20.01 -1.22
CA CYS A 79 44.44 20.58 -2.16
C CYS A 79 44.80 19.54 -3.23
N GLU A 80 44.72 19.94 -4.49
CA GLU A 80 45.32 19.22 -5.61
C GLU A 80 46.42 20.08 -6.24
N ASN A 81 47.63 19.53 -6.28
CA ASN A 81 48.78 20.21 -6.85
C ASN A 81 48.68 20.23 -8.38
N THR A 82 48.91 21.38 -8.98
CA THR A 82 48.87 21.57 -10.42
C THR A 82 50.18 22.19 -10.89
N ARG A 83 50.49 22.07 -12.18
CA ARG A 83 51.76 22.60 -12.66
C ARG A 83 51.79 24.14 -12.57
N GLY A 84 52.59 24.68 -11.67
CA GLY A 84 52.78 26.11 -11.38
C GLY A 84 51.79 26.70 -10.38
N SER A 85 50.93 25.90 -9.75
CA SER A 85 49.96 26.36 -8.75
C SER A 85 49.24 25.19 -8.06
N TYR A 86 48.17 25.46 -7.33
CA TYR A 86 47.28 24.45 -6.79
C TYR A 86 45.82 24.83 -7.01
N ILE A 87 44.94 23.83 -6.95
CA ILE A 87 43.50 24.03 -6.92
C ILE A 87 42.92 23.40 -5.65
N CYS A 88 41.79 23.93 -5.21
CA CYS A 88 41.04 23.40 -4.07
C CYS A 88 39.79 22.71 -4.60
N VAL A 89 39.73 21.40 -4.44
CA VAL A 89 38.65 20.56 -4.96
C VAL A 89 37.86 19.95 -3.81
N CYS A 90 36.58 19.68 -4.03
CA CYS A 90 35.84 18.83 -3.11
C CYS A 90 36.33 17.40 -3.28
N GLY A 91 36.59 16.72 -2.16
CA GLY A 91 36.95 15.31 -2.18
C GLY A 91 35.84 14.43 -2.74
N ASP A 92 36.15 13.14 -2.87
CA ASP A 92 35.17 12.14 -3.27
C ASP A 92 33.89 12.21 -2.43
N HIS A 93 32.75 11.99 -3.07
CA HIS A 93 31.40 12.04 -2.46
C HIS A 93 31.01 13.40 -1.88
N ARG A 94 31.70 14.49 -2.30
CA ARG A 94 31.32 15.87 -1.98
C ARG A 94 31.07 16.67 -3.25
N GLU A 95 30.27 17.72 -3.12
CA GLU A 95 29.99 18.66 -4.21
C GLU A 95 30.12 20.11 -3.74
N LEU A 96 30.55 20.98 -4.65
CA LEU A 96 30.71 22.40 -4.37
C LEU A 96 29.35 23.10 -4.43
N LYS A 97 28.85 23.55 -3.27
CA LYS A 97 27.62 24.31 -3.14
C LYS A 97 27.87 25.59 -2.37
N ASN A 98 27.51 26.73 -2.97
CA ASN A 98 27.65 28.06 -2.35
C ASN A 98 29.05 28.36 -1.79
N GLY A 99 30.11 27.85 -2.45
CA GLY A 99 31.50 28.05 -2.03
C GLY A 99 31.98 27.13 -0.91
N ILE A 100 31.20 26.11 -0.55
CA ILE A 100 31.51 25.12 0.48
C ILE A 100 31.40 23.71 -0.12
N CYS A 101 32.28 22.80 0.29
CA CYS A 101 32.15 21.39 -0.08
C CYS A 101 31.15 20.72 0.88
N GLU A 102 29.96 20.45 0.35
CA GLU A 102 28.90 19.75 1.04
C GLU A 102 28.91 18.28 0.65
N ASP A 103 28.34 17.46 1.52
CA ASP A 103 28.09 16.05 1.24
C ASP A 103 27.16 15.91 0.02
N LYS A 104 27.54 15.06 -0.94
CA LYS A 104 26.72 14.80 -2.12
C LYS A 104 25.65 13.81 -1.72
N ASN A 105 24.38 14.10 -2.00
CA ASN A 105 23.32 13.15 -1.68
C ASN A 105 23.26 12.02 -2.71
N GLU A 106 23.96 10.90 -2.48
CA GLU A 106 23.90 9.74 -3.38
C GLU A 106 22.51 9.10 -3.41
N CYS A 107 21.74 9.17 -2.31
CA CYS A 107 20.40 8.60 -2.24
C CYS A 107 19.40 9.27 -3.20
N ALA A 108 19.66 10.51 -3.62
CA ALA A 108 18.81 11.22 -4.58
C ALA A 108 18.82 10.58 -5.98
N GLN A 109 19.80 9.73 -6.29
CA GLN A 109 19.90 9.04 -7.58
C GLN A 109 20.03 7.53 -7.36
N ASN A 110 19.17 6.76 -8.05
CA ASN A 110 19.22 5.29 -8.03
C ASN A 110 19.32 4.67 -6.62
N ASN A 111 18.63 5.25 -5.62
CA ASN A 111 18.66 4.82 -4.22
C ASN A 111 20.09 4.64 -3.66
N GLY A 112 21.05 5.49 -4.06
CA GLY A 112 22.45 5.40 -3.63
C GLY A 112 23.15 4.10 -4.04
N GLY A 113 22.60 3.36 -5.02
CA GLY A 113 23.09 2.04 -5.39
C GLY A 113 22.72 0.92 -4.41
N CYS A 114 21.83 1.16 -3.46
CA CYS A 114 21.30 0.12 -2.58
C CYS A 114 20.45 -0.90 -3.35
N GLY A 115 20.45 -2.16 -2.91
CA GLY A 115 19.73 -3.25 -3.57
C GLY A 115 18.20 -3.15 -3.47
N ALA A 116 17.49 -4.11 -4.03
CA ALA A 116 16.04 -4.21 -3.92
C ALA A 116 15.60 -4.42 -2.45
N ASN A 117 14.42 -3.92 -2.12
CA ASN A 117 13.83 -3.96 -0.77
C ASN A 117 14.70 -3.30 0.32
N THR A 118 15.41 -2.23 -0.06
CA THR A 118 16.23 -1.42 0.85
C THR A 118 15.88 0.06 0.77
N THR A 119 16.29 0.80 1.80
CA THR A 119 16.29 2.26 1.83
C THR A 119 17.72 2.78 1.95
N CYS A 120 18.02 3.84 1.20
CA CYS A 120 19.29 4.55 1.29
C CYS A 120 19.27 5.60 2.40
N ILE A 121 20.39 5.72 3.11
CA ILE A 121 20.64 6.72 4.14
C ILE A 121 21.91 7.47 3.75
N ASN A 122 21.75 8.77 3.54
CA ASN A 122 22.83 9.69 3.19
C ASN A 122 23.49 10.21 4.46
N ASN A 123 24.75 9.84 4.71
CA ASN A 123 25.44 10.20 5.94
C ASN A 123 26.26 11.49 5.75
N SER A 124 26.30 12.34 6.78
CA SER A 124 26.99 13.64 6.71
C SER A 124 28.52 13.55 6.61
N ASP A 125 29.09 12.35 6.76
CA ASP A 125 30.52 12.06 6.64
C ASP A 125 30.96 11.72 5.19
N ALA A 126 30.09 11.94 4.20
CA ALA A 126 30.34 11.56 2.80
C ALA A 126 30.39 10.05 2.59
N SER A 127 29.49 9.34 3.28
CA SER A 127 29.25 7.92 3.11
C SER A 127 27.77 7.61 2.90
N VAL A 128 27.50 6.45 2.31
CA VAL A 128 26.15 5.93 2.10
C VAL A 128 25.96 4.63 2.88
N THR A 129 24.82 4.52 3.55
CA THR A 129 24.41 3.28 4.22
C THR A 129 23.07 2.80 3.63
N CYS A 130 22.93 1.50 3.43
CA CYS A 130 21.65 0.90 3.06
C CYS A 130 21.03 0.22 4.28
N SER A 131 19.71 0.07 4.29
CA SER A 131 18.99 -0.69 5.31
C SER A 131 17.84 -1.44 4.66
N CYS A 132 17.54 -2.66 5.10
CA CYS A 132 16.33 -3.35 4.67
C CYS A 132 15.07 -2.56 5.01
N LEU A 133 14.06 -2.66 4.15
CA LEU A 133 12.72 -2.16 4.45
C LEU A 133 12.08 -2.98 5.59
N PRO A 134 11.07 -2.45 6.30
CA PRO A 134 10.32 -3.22 7.28
C PRO A 134 9.72 -4.49 6.66
N GLY A 135 9.82 -5.62 7.36
CA GLY A 135 9.39 -6.94 6.87
C GLY A 135 10.41 -7.67 6.00
N TYR A 136 11.62 -7.11 5.83
CA TYR A 136 12.70 -7.73 5.07
C TYR A 136 13.95 -7.92 5.95
N GLU A 137 14.74 -8.95 5.64
CA GLU A 137 15.98 -9.30 6.34
C GLU A 137 17.15 -9.57 5.39
N GLY A 138 18.32 -9.72 6.00
CA GLY A 138 19.56 -10.10 5.32
C GLY A 138 20.64 -9.02 5.36
N ASN A 139 21.71 -9.25 4.60
CA ASN A 139 22.86 -8.35 4.51
C ASN A 139 22.66 -7.20 3.50
N GLY A 140 21.42 -6.95 3.05
CA GLY A 140 21.08 -5.87 2.11
C GLY A 140 21.26 -4.45 2.66
N GLY A 141 21.84 -4.31 3.85
CA GLY A 141 22.37 -3.04 4.36
C GLY A 141 23.63 -2.53 3.64
N GLN A 142 24.18 -3.30 2.69
CA GLN A 142 25.29 -2.86 1.83
C GLN A 142 24.80 -2.47 0.43
N PRO A 143 25.46 -1.51 -0.24
CA PRO A 143 25.17 -1.17 -1.64
C PRO A 143 25.19 -2.40 -2.56
N GLY A 144 24.17 -2.56 -3.39
CA GLY A 144 24.05 -3.62 -4.37
C GLY A 144 23.61 -4.99 -3.83
N ILE A 145 23.27 -5.13 -2.55
CA ILE A 145 22.74 -6.37 -1.97
C ILE A 145 21.25 -6.21 -1.70
N ASP A 146 20.44 -7.14 -2.21
CA ASP A 146 19.00 -7.16 -2.01
C ASP A 146 18.62 -7.73 -0.64
N CYS A 147 17.56 -7.22 -0.03
CA CYS A 147 16.95 -7.85 1.15
C CYS A 147 15.86 -8.84 0.74
N THR A 148 15.77 -9.92 1.49
CA THR A 148 14.76 -10.97 1.31
C THR A 148 13.59 -10.73 2.23
N ASP A 149 12.40 -11.06 1.76
CA ASP A 149 11.18 -11.04 2.55
C ASP A 149 11.31 -11.96 3.77
N ILE A 150 10.88 -11.50 4.94
CA ILE A 150 10.80 -12.34 6.14
C ILE A 150 9.52 -13.15 6.02
N ASP A 151 9.61 -14.48 5.99
CA ASP A 151 8.41 -15.30 6.07
C ASP A 151 7.94 -15.40 7.52
N GLU A 152 7.03 -14.50 7.92
CA GLU A 152 6.53 -14.53 9.29
C GLU A 152 5.71 -15.79 9.59
N CYS A 153 5.24 -16.54 8.58
CA CYS A 153 4.48 -17.76 8.78
C CYS A 153 5.30 -18.90 9.38
N ASP A 154 6.63 -18.86 9.28
CA ASP A 154 7.51 -19.84 9.92
C ASP A 154 7.41 -19.82 11.46
N ALA A 155 6.92 -18.72 12.03
CA ALA A 155 6.68 -18.57 13.47
C ALA A 155 5.23 -18.86 13.91
N ASP A 156 4.37 -19.33 13.00
CA ASP A 156 2.94 -19.55 13.23
C ASP A 156 2.23 -18.38 13.97
N PRO A 157 2.32 -17.13 13.47
CA PRO A 157 1.87 -15.93 14.17
C PRO A 157 0.34 -15.81 14.20
N CYS A 158 -0.36 -16.61 13.40
CA CYS A 158 -1.79 -16.50 13.17
C CYS A 158 -2.62 -17.19 14.26
N PRO A 159 -3.83 -16.67 14.57
CA PRO A 159 -4.68 -17.22 15.62
C PRO A 159 -5.19 -18.63 15.27
N VAL A 160 -5.64 -19.37 16.30
CA VAL A 160 -6.28 -20.68 16.11
C VAL A 160 -7.47 -20.56 15.14
N ASN A 161 -7.71 -21.58 14.33
CA ASN A 161 -8.71 -21.60 13.25
C ASN A 161 -8.43 -20.58 12.14
N SER A 162 -7.17 -20.35 11.81
CA SER A 162 -6.76 -19.55 10.66
C SER A 162 -5.59 -20.21 9.91
N THR A 163 -5.32 -19.71 8.70
CA THR A 163 -4.15 -20.08 7.89
C THR A 163 -3.31 -18.84 7.67
N CYS A 164 -2.00 -18.96 7.85
CA CYS A 164 -1.05 -17.91 7.54
C CYS A 164 -0.75 -17.88 6.04
N ALA A 165 -0.72 -16.69 5.46
CA ALA A 165 -0.26 -16.46 4.10
C ALA A 165 0.78 -15.34 4.11
N ASN A 166 2.02 -15.71 3.79
CA ASN A 166 3.12 -14.76 3.67
C ASN A 166 2.89 -13.80 2.49
N THR A 167 3.36 -12.56 2.61
CA THR A 167 3.24 -11.50 1.61
C THR A 167 4.49 -10.62 1.59
N ALA A 168 4.76 -9.94 0.48
CA ALA A 168 5.95 -9.08 0.42
C ALA A 168 5.92 -7.96 1.48
N GLY A 169 6.81 -8.02 2.46
CA GLY A 169 6.99 -7.13 3.59
C GLY A 169 6.06 -7.37 4.77
N SER A 170 5.25 -8.44 4.78
CA SER A 170 4.29 -8.74 5.86
C SER A 170 3.64 -10.11 5.71
N TYR A 171 2.62 -10.40 6.50
CA TYR A 171 1.79 -11.58 6.35
C TYR A 171 0.32 -11.24 6.58
N ARG A 172 -0.57 -12.15 6.21
CA ARG A 172 -1.99 -12.08 6.58
C ARG A 172 -2.49 -13.41 7.11
N CYS A 173 -3.41 -13.32 8.06
CA CYS A 173 -4.11 -14.47 8.59
C CYS A 173 -5.52 -14.55 8.01
N GLU A 174 -5.86 -15.68 7.42
CA GLU A 174 -7.18 -15.93 6.87
C GLU A 174 -7.91 -16.94 7.77
N CYS A 175 -9.04 -16.53 8.37
CA CYS A 175 -9.83 -17.44 9.19
C CYS A 175 -10.34 -18.61 8.35
N ALA A 176 -10.33 -19.81 8.95
CA ALA A 176 -10.82 -21.03 8.32
C ALA A 176 -12.31 -20.90 7.97
N LYS A 177 -12.78 -21.74 7.04
CA LYS A 177 -14.19 -21.76 6.64
C LYS A 177 -15.10 -21.90 7.86
N GLY A 178 -16.07 -20.99 7.98
CA GLY A 178 -16.99 -20.92 9.11
C GLY A 178 -16.53 -20.08 10.29
N PHE A 179 -15.39 -19.42 10.16
CA PHE A 179 -14.89 -18.43 11.11
C PHE A 179 -14.78 -17.05 10.45
N SER A 180 -14.76 -16.01 11.27
CA SER A 180 -14.56 -14.62 10.88
C SER A 180 -13.66 -13.91 11.87
N MET A 181 -12.94 -12.90 11.40
CA MET A 181 -12.05 -12.10 12.26
C MET A 181 -12.87 -11.30 13.27
N GLY A 182 -12.60 -11.51 14.56
CA GLY A 182 -13.17 -10.77 15.67
C GLY A 182 -12.50 -9.41 15.87
N ALA A 183 -13.07 -8.58 16.74
CA ALA A 183 -12.54 -7.24 17.06
C ALA A 183 -11.16 -7.27 17.75
N ASP A 184 -10.83 -8.39 18.39
CA ASP A 184 -9.57 -8.66 19.07
C ASP A 184 -8.53 -9.36 18.16
N GLY A 185 -8.87 -9.59 16.88
CA GLY A 185 -8.01 -10.33 15.95
C GLY A 185 -8.07 -11.84 16.10
N ALA A 186 -8.96 -12.39 16.92
CA ALA A 186 -9.19 -13.84 17.00
C ALA A 186 -10.19 -14.31 15.94
N CYS A 187 -10.00 -15.53 15.42
CA CYS A 187 -10.99 -16.14 14.54
C CYS A 187 -12.13 -16.76 15.36
N ILE A 188 -13.30 -16.12 15.31
CA ILE A 188 -14.51 -16.55 16.01
C ILE A 188 -15.46 -17.26 15.05
N ALA A 189 -16.21 -18.24 15.55
CA ALA A 189 -17.20 -18.95 14.74
C ALA A 189 -18.24 -17.96 14.22
N LYS A 190 -18.47 -17.96 12.90
CA LYS A 190 -19.54 -17.17 12.29
C LYS A 190 -20.87 -17.62 12.85
N ASN A 191 -21.70 -16.71 13.35
CA ASN A 191 -23.08 -17.04 13.66
C ASN A 191 -23.90 -17.04 12.37
N TYR A 192 -24.03 -18.21 11.77
CA TYR A 192 -24.79 -18.37 10.54
C TYR A 192 -26.25 -18.00 10.74
N CYS A 193 -26.85 -18.34 11.88
CA CYS A 193 -28.27 -18.10 12.16
C CYS A 193 -28.65 -16.62 12.31
N ASP A 194 -27.68 -15.75 12.56
CA ASP A 194 -27.89 -14.29 12.60
C ASP A 194 -27.56 -13.63 11.24
N THR A 195 -27.16 -14.43 10.25
CA THR A 195 -26.80 -13.98 8.91
C THR A 195 -27.74 -14.61 7.88
N ASN A 196 -27.70 -14.11 6.64
CA ASN A 196 -28.37 -14.75 5.52
C ASN A 196 -27.50 -15.86 4.85
N GLU A 197 -26.42 -16.30 5.49
CA GLU A 197 -25.48 -17.32 4.96
C GLU A 197 -25.90 -18.76 5.33
N HIS A 198 -27.21 -19.06 5.38
CA HIS A 198 -27.73 -20.40 5.64
C HIS A 198 -28.90 -20.77 4.73
N ASP A 199 -29.16 -22.06 4.59
CA ASP A 199 -30.24 -22.62 3.75
C ASP A 199 -31.41 -23.21 4.55
N CYS A 200 -31.51 -22.90 5.84
CA CYS A 200 -32.65 -23.31 6.66
C CYS A 200 -33.96 -22.73 6.15
N ASP A 201 -35.04 -23.51 6.25
CA ASP A 201 -36.38 -23.02 5.95
C ASP A 201 -36.76 -21.90 6.93
N PRO A 202 -37.06 -20.68 6.44
CA PRO A 202 -37.26 -19.52 7.31
C PRO A 202 -38.54 -19.61 8.16
N VAL A 203 -39.49 -20.48 7.77
CA VAL A 203 -40.79 -20.60 8.41
C VAL A 203 -40.92 -21.96 9.11
N LEU A 204 -40.48 -23.03 8.47
CA LEU A 204 -40.74 -24.40 8.90
C LEU A 204 -39.58 -25.02 9.69
N ALA A 205 -38.43 -24.35 9.77
CA ALA A 205 -37.28 -24.82 10.52
C ALA A 205 -36.76 -23.78 11.52
N THR A 206 -35.97 -24.25 12.47
CA THR A 206 -35.17 -23.45 13.39
C THR A 206 -33.71 -23.66 13.05
N CYS A 207 -32.98 -22.57 12.85
CA CYS A 207 -31.53 -22.61 12.72
C CYS A 207 -30.89 -22.81 14.10
N LYS A 208 -29.91 -23.70 14.18
CA LYS A 208 -29.08 -23.92 15.37
C LYS A 208 -27.62 -23.70 15.01
N GLN A 209 -26.98 -22.79 15.73
CA GLN A 209 -25.57 -22.49 15.57
C GLN A 209 -24.70 -23.63 16.10
N LEU A 210 -23.66 -23.98 15.36
CA LEU A 210 -22.59 -24.91 15.77
C LEU A 210 -21.23 -24.19 15.72
N VAL A 211 -20.18 -24.77 16.30
CA VAL A 211 -18.83 -24.18 16.17
C VAL A 211 -18.37 -24.33 14.72
N GLY A 212 -18.21 -23.20 14.01
CA GLY A 212 -17.80 -23.17 12.60
C GLY A 212 -18.85 -23.63 11.59
N SER A 213 -20.10 -23.85 12.01
CA SER A 213 -21.17 -24.34 11.12
C SER A 213 -22.57 -24.05 11.68
N TYR A 214 -23.60 -24.60 11.05
CA TYR A 214 -24.98 -24.55 11.49
C TYR A 214 -25.72 -25.84 11.15
N THR A 215 -26.84 -26.08 11.82
CA THR A 215 -27.78 -27.12 11.44
C THR A 215 -29.20 -26.57 11.41
N CYS A 216 -30.00 -27.07 10.49
CA CYS A 216 -31.42 -26.76 10.42
C CYS A 216 -32.20 -27.90 11.06
N GLN A 217 -33.22 -27.57 11.86
CA GLN A 217 -34.11 -28.57 12.44
C GLN A 217 -35.55 -28.15 12.16
N CYS A 218 -36.32 -29.03 11.50
CA CYS A 218 -37.75 -28.76 11.30
C CYS A 218 -38.45 -28.54 12.66
N LYS A 219 -39.42 -27.62 12.68
CA LYS A 219 -40.25 -27.35 13.86
C LYS A 219 -41.03 -28.61 14.29
N ALA A 220 -41.60 -28.58 15.49
CA ALA A 220 -42.32 -29.73 16.06
C ALA A 220 -43.36 -30.29 15.08
N ASN A 221 -43.51 -31.62 15.06
CA ASN A 221 -44.42 -32.36 14.17
C ASN A 221 -44.15 -32.25 12.66
N LEU A 222 -42.99 -31.72 12.27
CA LEU A 222 -42.44 -31.81 10.92
C LEU A 222 -41.25 -32.80 10.89
N THR A 223 -40.87 -33.25 9.70
CA THR A 223 -39.77 -34.19 9.44
C THR A 223 -38.97 -33.75 8.22
N GLY A 224 -37.70 -34.13 8.15
CA GLY A 224 -36.79 -33.81 7.04
C GLY A 224 -35.54 -33.08 7.50
N THR A 225 -34.82 -32.45 6.57
CA THR A 225 -33.48 -31.88 6.83
C THR A 225 -33.50 -30.47 7.45
N GLY A 226 -34.66 -29.83 7.56
CA GLY A 226 -34.75 -28.44 8.02
C GLY A 226 -34.37 -27.40 6.96
N LYS A 227 -33.84 -27.82 5.82
CA LYS A 227 -33.52 -26.92 4.70
C LYS A 227 -34.80 -26.45 4.00
N LYS A 228 -34.72 -25.31 3.32
CA LYS A 228 -35.84 -24.73 2.57
C LYS A 228 -36.51 -25.76 1.66
N GLY A 229 -37.83 -25.94 1.83
CA GLY A 229 -38.63 -26.90 1.05
C GLY A 229 -38.44 -28.38 1.43
N ASN A 230 -37.72 -28.69 2.51
CA ASN A 230 -37.41 -30.05 2.94
C ASN A 230 -38.04 -30.40 4.30
N CYS A 231 -39.03 -29.65 4.76
CA CYS A 231 -39.82 -30.01 5.94
C CYS A 231 -41.20 -30.49 5.52
N THR A 232 -41.52 -31.74 5.88
CA THR A 232 -42.83 -32.36 5.60
C THR A 232 -43.57 -32.65 6.90
N PRO A 233 -44.90 -32.43 6.95
CA PRO A 233 -45.71 -32.72 8.12
C PRO A 233 -45.75 -34.22 8.44
N LYS A 234 -45.77 -34.56 9.72
CA LYS A 234 -46.09 -35.91 10.20
C LYS A 234 -47.59 -36.19 10.02
N GLU A 235 -47.95 -37.46 10.05
CA GLU A 235 -49.34 -37.92 10.01
C GLU A 235 -50.19 -37.23 11.10
N GLY A 236 -51.31 -36.63 10.70
CA GLY A 236 -52.20 -35.87 11.58
C GLY A 236 -51.85 -34.39 11.74
N TYR A 237 -50.83 -33.89 11.05
CA TYR A 237 -50.38 -32.48 11.10
C TYR A 237 -50.28 -31.85 9.70
N GLU A 238 -51.09 -32.28 8.74
CA GLU A 238 -50.99 -31.88 7.32
C GLU A 238 -51.17 -30.37 7.09
N ASN A 239 -51.94 -29.70 7.95
CA ASN A 239 -52.20 -28.26 7.90
C ASN A 239 -51.14 -27.41 8.63
N LEU A 240 -50.30 -28.03 9.48
CA LEU A 240 -49.34 -27.33 10.33
C LEU A 240 -48.37 -26.41 9.56
N PRO A 241 -47.85 -26.77 8.36
CA PRO A 241 -47.03 -25.86 7.58
C PRO A 241 -47.76 -24.57 7.19
N CYS A 242 -49.05 -24.66 6.89
CA CYS A 242 -49.87 -23.49 6.58
C CYS A 242 -50.32 -22.72 7.82
N GLU A 243 -50.40 -23.35 8.99
CA GLU A 243 -50.60 -22.65 10.26
C GLU A 243 -49.34 -21.84 10.61
N LEU A 244 -48.15 -22.42 10.43
CA LEU A 244 -46.87 -21.76 10.68
C LEU A 244 -46.52 -20.70 9.62
N ALA A 245 -46.92 -20.91 8.36
CA ALA A 245 -46.70 -19.95 7.27
C ALA A 245 -47.82 -18.92 7.12
N GLY A 246 -49.03 -19.23 7.59
CA GLY A 246 -50.23 -18.43 7.38
C GLY A 246 -50.14 -17.02 7.94
N GLU A 247 -49.40 -16.83 9.04
CA GLU A 247 -49.13 -15.51 9.61
C GLU A 247 -48.34 -14.59 8.65
N THR A 248 -47.57 -15.17 7.72
CA THR A 248 -46.77 -14.41 6.73
C THR A 248 -47.48 -14.15 5.41
N CYS A 249 -48.60 -14.85 5.14
CA CYS A 249 -49.34 -14.75 3.88
C CYS A 249 -50.23 -13.49 3.79
N GLY A 250 -50.53 -12.85 4.93
CA GLY A 250 -51.43 -11.69 4.96
C GLY A 250 -52.90 -12.04 4.70
N GLN A 251 -53.80 -11.12 5.03
CA GLN A 251 -55.25 -11.39 5.16
C GLN A 251 -55.97 -11.76 3.84
N TYR A 252 -55.43 -11.42 2.67
CA TYR A 252 -56.06 -11.65 1.35
C TYR A 252 -55.47 -12.83 0.57
N SER A 253 -54.55 -13.58 1.17
CA SER A 253 -53.98 -14.78 0.56
C SER A 253 -54.13 -15.99 1.49
N SER A 254 -54.12 -17.19 0.91
CA SER A 254 -54.25 -18.46 1.61
C SER A 254 -53.01 -19.30 1.30
N CYS A 255 -52.46 -19.95 2.31
CA CYS A 255 -51.40 -20.91 2.10
C CYS A 255 -51.91 -22.16 1.37
N THR A 256 -51.18 -22.61 0.36
CA THR A 256 -51.43 -23.86 -0.36
C THR A 256 -50.14 -24.61 -0.60
N LYS A 257 -50.23 -25.94 -0.73
CA LYS A 257 -49.10 -26.81 -1.06
C LYS A 257 -49.00 -26.95 -2.59
N GLY A 258 -47.86 -26.55 -3.14
CA GLY A 258 -47.53 -26.72 -4.56
C GLY A 258 -47.20 -28.18 -4.90
N SER A 259 -47.15 -28.47 -6.21
CA SER A 259 -46.75 -29.78 -6.75
C SER A 259 -45.26 -30.11 -6.53
N ASP A 260 -44.45 -29.10 -6.26
CA ASP A 260 -43.06 -29.17 -5.82
C ASP A 260 -42.92 -29.53 -4.33
N GLY A 261 -44.04 -29.69 -3.62
CA GLY A 261 -44.08 -29.96 -2.18
C GLY A 261 -43.85 -28.72 -1.31
N ASN A 262 -43.67 -27.55 -1.93
CA ASN A 262 -43.38 -26.30 -1.24
C ASN A 262 -44.68 -25.56 -0.88
N TYR A 263 -44.70 -24.87 0.25
CA TYR A 263 -45.87 -24.13 0.70
C TYR A 263 -45.76 -22.68 0.23
N SER A 264 -46.82 -22.17 -0.39
CA SER A 264 -46.85 -20.82 -0.95
C SER A 264 -48.18 -20.12 -0.68
N CYS A 265 -48.11 -18.80 -0.58
CA CYS A 265 -49.28 -17.95 -0.41
C CYS A 265 -49.91 -17.69 -1.78
N VAL A 266 -51.13 -18.17 -2.00
CA VAL A 266 -51.90 -17.90 -3.22
C VAL A 266 -53.04 -16.94 -2.88
N ALA A 267 -53.39 -16.05 -3.82
CA ALA A 267 -54.50 -15.14 -3.62
C ALA A 267 -55.79 -15.92 -3.33
N LYS A 268 -56.55 -15.50 -2.31
CA LYS A 268 -57.90 -16.02 -2.07
C LYS A 268 -58.78 -15.72 -3.29
N SER A 269 -59.84 -16.50 -3.49
CA SER A 269 -60.81 -16.24 -4.56
C SER A 269 -61.41 -14.83 -4.45
N MET A 270 -61.86 -14.23 -5.56
CA MET A 270 -62.47 -12.89 -5.54
C MET A 270 -63.62 -12.78 -4.53
N SER A 271 -64.44 -13.82 -4.40
CA SER A 271 -65.54 -13.87 -3.41
C SER A 271 -65.01 -13.88 -1.98
N SER A 272 -63.94 -14.63 -1.71
CA SER A 272 -63.32 -14.70 -0.38
C SER A 272 -62.60 -13.38 -0.03
N GLN A 273 -61.92 -12.74 -0.98
CA GLN A 273 -61.34 -11.41 -0.80
C GLN A 273 -62.40 -10.35 -0.49
N LEU A 274 -63.55 -10.38 -1.19
CA LEU A 274 -64.69 -9.49 -0.88
C LEU A 274 -65.26 -9.77 0.51
N SER A 275 -65.39 -11.04 0.89
CA SER A 275 -65.89 -11.41 2.22
C SER A 275 -64.98 -10.89 3.33
N THR A 276 -63.65 -10.93 3.14
CA THR A 276 -62.68 -10.35 4.09
C THR A 276 -62.85 -8.84 4.22
N VAL A 277 -63.04 -8.12 3.11
CA VAL A 277 -63.30 -6.66 3.16
C VAL A 277 -64.62 -6.35 3.87
N ILE A 278 -65.64 -7.19 3.69
CA ILE A 278 -66.94 -7.02 4.36
C ILE A 278 -66.84 -7.28 5.88
N SER A 279 -66.01 -8.23 6.31
CA SER A 279 -65.88 -8.59 7.73
C SER A 279 -64.87 -7.74 8.50
N GLU A 280 -63.74 -7.42 7.87
CA GLU A 280 -62.57 -6.81 8.53
C GLU A 280 -62.30 -5.36 8.05
N GLY A 281 -62.98 -4.93 6.99
CA GLY A 281 -62.82 -3.59 6.41
C GLY A 281 -61.71 -3.52 5.36
N LEU A 282 -61.50 -2.30 4.85
CA LEU A 282 -60.42 -1.99 3.92
C LEU A 282 -59.12 -1.73 4.70
N SER A 283 -58.03 -2.30 4.21
CA SER A 283 -56.69 -2.09 4.75
C SER A 283 -55.70 -1.64 3.67
N SER A 284 -54.48 -1.29 4.07
CA SER A 284 -53.37 -1.00 3.14
C SER A 284 -53.05 -2.15 2.19
N ASP A 285 -53.31 -3.39 2.62
CA ASP A 285 -53.01 -4.60 1.85
C ASP A 285 -54.15 -5.01 0.91
N THR A 286 -55.22 -4.21 0.85
CA THR A 286 -56.38 -4.52 0.01
C THR A 286 -55.99 -4.56 -1.47
N PRO A 287 -56.34 -5.63 -2.21
CA PRO A 287 -56.07 -5.74 -3.63
C PRO A 287 -56.49 -4.51 -4.45
N VAL A 288 -55.63 -4.05 -5.37
CA VAL A 288 -55.82 -2.83 -6.18
C VAL A 288 -57.15 -2.84 -6.97
N TRP A 289 -57.60 -4.01 -7.41
CA TRP A 289 -58.86 -4.15 -8.16
C TRP A 289 -60.09 -3.78 -7.31
N ILE A 290 -60.03 -3.97 -5.98
CA ILE A 290 -61.10 -3.58 -5.04
C ILE A 290 -61.13 -2.05 -4.93
N TRP A 291 -59.98 -1.38 -4.82
CA TRP A 291 -59.88 0.09 -4.82
C TRP A 291 -60.39 0.70 -6.14
N ALA A 292 -60.05 0.09 -7.28
CA ALA A 292 -60.53 0.52 -8.59
C ALA A 292 -62.06 0.41 -8.71
N ALA A 293 -62.65 -0.67 -8.17
CA ALA A 293 -64.09 -0.84 -8.17
C ALA A 293 -64.81 0.17 -7.25
N ILE A 294 -64.18 0.63 -6.15
CA ILE A 294 -64.73 1.69 -5.29
C ILE A 294 -64.70 3.04 -6.00
N GLY A 295 -63.55 3.40 -6.60
CA GLY A 295 -63.37 4.67 -7.31
C GLY A 295 -64.27 4.82 -8.54
N GLY A 296 -64.69 3.70 -9.15
CA GLY A 296 -65.63 3.67 -10.28
C GLY A 296 -67.11 3.54 -9.90
N GLY A 297 -67.48 3.53 -8.61
CA GLY A 297 -68.88 3.42 -8.16
C GLY A 297 -69.50 2.02 -8.27
N ALA A 298 -68.78 1.01 -8.76
CA ALA A 298 -69.27 -0.35 -8.96
C ALA A 298 -69.23 -1.19 -7.67
N LEU A 299 -68.30 -0.94 -6.74
CA LEU A 299 -68.16 -1.74 -5.53
C LEU A 299 -69.34 -1.56 -4.56
N LEU A 300 -69.94 -0.37 -4.49
CA LEU A 300 -71.14 -0.13 -3.68
C LEU A 300 -72.31 -1.01 -4.15
N VAL A 301 -72.49 -1.16 -5.46
CA VAL A 301 -73.54 -2.01 -6.06
C VAL A 301 -73.26 -3.48 -5.80
N VAL A 302 -72.00 -3.93 -5.90
CA VAL A 302 -71.62 -5.32 -5.62
C VAL A 302 -71.69 -5.65 -4.12
N ILE A 303 -71.28 -4.75 -3.23
CA ILE A 303 -71.42 -4.91 -1.77
C ILE A 303 -72.90 -4.93 -1.38
N LEU A 304 -73.73 -4.03 -1.93
CA LEU A 304 -75.18 -4.03 -1.71
C LEU A 304 -75.84 -5.31 -2.23
N LEU A 305 -75.47 -5.80 -3.43
CA LEU A 305 -75.98 -7.05 -3.98
C LEU A 305 -75.57 -8.27 -3.14
N VAL A 306 -74.33 -8.34 -2.66
CA VAL A 306 -73.86 -9.44 -1.81
C VAL A 306 -74.50 -9.38 -0.41
N LEU A 307 -74.71 -8.20 0.15
CA LEU A 307 -75.46 -8.02 1.40
C LEU A 307 -76.94 -8.42 1.24
N VAL A 308 -77.57 -8.09 0.10
CA VAL A 308 -78.94 -8.51 -0.23
C VAL A 308 -79.04 -10.04 -0.39
N ILE A 309 -78.07 -10.68 -1.07
CA ILE A 309 -78.04 -12.14 -1.24
C ILE A 309 -77.80 -12.87 0.10
N LYS A 310 -76.94 -12.33 0.99
CA LYS A 310 -76.75 -12.88 2.34
C LYS A 310 -77.99 -12.69 3.23
N TYR A 311 -78.71 -11.59 3.05
CA TYR A 311 -79.97 -11.35 3.78
C TYR A 311 -81.06 -12.33 3.32
N ASP A 312 -81.14 -12.64 2.02
CA ASP A 312 -82.11 -13.60 1.49
C ASP A 312 -81.84 -15.04 1.98
N TYR A 313 -80.58 -15.51 1.95
CA TYR A 313 -80.21 -16.85 2.43
C TYR A 313 -80.29 -17.02 3.95
N GLY A 314 -80.20 -15.94 4.73
CA GLY A 314 -80.38 -15.97 6.19
C GLY A 314 -81.85 -16.07 6.64
N SER A 315 -82.80 -15.94 5.71
CA SER A 315 -84.24 -15.88 6.02
C SER A 315 -85.03 -17.16 5.70
N MET A 316 -84.38 -18.19 5.14
CA MET A 316 -85.06 -19.38 4.60
C MET A 316 -84.92 -20.70 5.38
N ASP A 317 -84.50 -20.69 6.66
CA ASP A 317 -84.41 -21.92 7.48
C ASP A 317 -84.97 -21.79 8.90
N TYR A 318 -86.20 -21.28 9.05
CA TYR A 318 -87.03 -21.58 10.25
C TYR A 318 -88.52 -21.55 9.90
N TYR A 319 -89.04 -22.64 9.32
CA TYR A 319 -90.41 -23.14 9.53
C TYR A 319 -90.56 -24.51 8.86
N TYR A 320 -90.26 -25.60 9.57
CA TYR A 320 -91.04 -26.85 9.57
C TYR A 320 -90.58 -27.75 10.74
N SER A 321 -91.59 -28.17 11.52
CA SER A 321 -91.63 -29.04 12.72
C SER A 321 -90.93 -28.57 13.99
#